data_AF-A0AA40X5N3-F1
#
_entry.id   AF-A0AA40X5N3-F1
#
_cell.length_a   1.000
_cell.length_b   1.000
_cell.length_c   1.000
_cell.angle_alpha   90.00
_cell.angle_beta   90.00
_cell.angle_gamma   90.00
#
_symmetry.space_group_name_H-M   'P 1'
#
loop_
_entity.id
_entity.type
_entity.pdbx_description
1 polymer ?
#
loop_
_entity_poly.entity_id
_entity_poly.type
_entity_poly.pdbx_seq_one_letter_code
_entity_poly.pdbx_strand_id
1 'polypeptide(L)'
;MKKIMRKSKLAASIALCGLISFSSVAFATTDYADTMPSIEGKKLMVGYWHNWDQGFSGDFARGYPKKMNLKETPKEFNVVMVSFMKSADGKSMPTFVPFYGTAQSFRAEVSELNQRGQAVLLSLGGAEAHIEMHAANGDTQKFADQIIDLVDTYGFDGLDIDLEQTAIKKADNETVIPAALKIVRKHYEQQNKHFIISMAPEIPYLTTANPQYAGYINSLEGFYDFIAPQYYNQGAFGIGFQPEDPQKDGWWIIYTQDNDSKKYEFLYHFSKELIANTHGLSAVKIPSNKLVIGLPSNTSAAGSGFVKTPEDVYRVFKDLEKEGMPLRGLMTWSVNWDEGKNVTHVPFNGQFRKAYEKLIYGDNSIVTPDKDTTAPSIPTHLQGLATASSINLSWSASIDDSAAGVHHYEVYRNNIKITDVAHNQYSDKNLKENVEYHYTITAVDAANNKSAASDELMIKTEKAPANDTLAPSIPTHLVGTQITDRSLVLKWNASTDNVKVTGYEIFRDGKKINKSTATSFEDSNLAPDTRYRYQVGATDASGNKSALSDALQIVTKDKSEDIGGSHPAYKAGSDYKDGDIVTATDGNAYQCKPWPYTPWCKGAATAYAPATGSAWEQAWTKVTK
;
A
#
# COMPACT_ATOMS: atom_id res chain seq x y z
N MET A 1 78.41 -27.09 35.79
CA MET A 1 77.93 -28.48 35.62
C MET A 1 76.53 -28.58 36.21
N LYS A 2 75.56 -29.08 35.41
CA LYS A 2 74.41 -29.96 35.74
C LYS A 2 73.75 -29.79 37.13
N LYS A 3 72.44 -29.72 37.34
CA LYS A 3 71.29 -30.27 36.60
C LYS A 3 69.98 -29.89 37.35
N ILE A 4 68.93 -29.56 36.58
CA ILE A 4 67.58 -30.19 36.60
C ILE A 4 66.70 -30.12 37.88
N MET A 5 65.66 -29.29 37.73
CA MET A 5 64.19 -29.51 37.87
C MET A 5 63.52 -29.94 39.19
N ARG A 6 62.47 -29.13 39.45
CA ARG A 6 61.09 -29.46 39.88
C ARG A 6 60.88 -30.04 41.28
N LYS A 7 60.04 -29.36 42.06
CA LYS A 7 58.62 -29.75 42.24
C LYS A 7 57.85 -28.68 43.02
N SER A 8 56.66 -28.38 42.51
CA SER A 8 55.62 -27.58 43.16
C SER A 8 54.91 -28.38 44.26
N LYS A 9 54.50 -27.69 45.33
CA LYS A 9 53.32 -28.03 46.13
C LYS A 9 52.63 -26.72 46.53
N LEU A 10 51.32 -26.72 46.35
CA LEU A 10 50.38 -25.63 46.62
C LEU A 10 49.54 -26.00 47.85
N ALA A 11 49.33 -25.06 48.77
CA ALA A 11 48.17 -24.87 49.67
C ALA A 11 48.56 -23.78 50.71
N ALA A 12 48.15 -22.51 50.57
CA ALA A 12 46.82 -21.89 50.75
C ALA A 12 46.55 -21.41 52.19
N SER A 13 46.44 -20.08 52.34
CA SER A 13 45.82 -19.26 53.43
C SER A 13 46.57 -17.91 53.47
N ILE A 14 45.99 -16.70 53.50
CA ILE A 14 44.68 -16.17 53.88
C ILE A 14 44.51 -14.81 53.16
N ALA A 15 43.25 -14.42 52.94
CA ALA A 15 42.77 -13.26 52.20
C ALA A 15 43.26 -11.90 52.69
N LEU A 16 43.47 -10.98 51.74
CA LEU A 16 43.29 -9.55 51.95
C LEU A 16 42.68 -8.93 50.67
N CYS A 17 41.50 -8.34 50.83
CA CYS A 17 40.77 -7.62 49.79
C CYS A 17 41.64 -6.52 49.16
N GLY A 18 41.88 -6.62 47.86
CA GLY A 18 42.40 -5.54 47.02
C GLY A 18 41.42 -5.30 45.87
N LEU A 19 40.80 -4.12 45.88
CA LEU A 19 40.01 -3.59 44.76
C LEU A 19 40.86 -3.60 43.48
N ILE A 20 40.53 -4.47 42.54
CA ILE A 20 41.04 -4.38 41.17
C ILE A 20 40.09 -3.44 40.45
N SER A 21 40.50 -2.17 40.33
CA SER A 21 39.96 -1.28 39.32
C SER A 21 40.32 -1.87 37.95
N PHE A 22 39.36 -2.51 37.30
CA PHE A 22 39.44 -2.75 35.87
C PHE A 22 39.39 -1.38 35.18
N SER A 23 40.56 -0.85 34.81
CA SER A 23 40.65 0.17 33.78
C SER A 23 40.17 -0.46 32.47
N SER A 24 38.90 -0.22 32.16
CA SER A 24 38.35 -0.45 30.82
C SER A 24 39.17 0.38 29.84
N VAL A 25 40.00 -0.29 29.03
CA VAL A 25 40.54 0.31 27.82
C VAL A 25 39.33 0.53 26.92
N ALA A 26 38.82 1.77 26.90
CA ALA A 26 37.81 2.18 25.94
C ALA A 26 38.47 2.11 24.55
N PHE A 27 38.06 1.15 23.73
CA PHE A 27 38.34 1.21 22.31
C PHE A 27 37.61 2.46 21.78
N ALA A 28 38.36 3.50 21.43
CA ALA A 28 37.78 4.66 20.76
C ALA A 28 37.17 4.16 19.44
N THR A 29 35.85 4.29 19.30
CA THR A 29 35.17 4.09 18.02
C THR A 29 35.74 5.10 17.04
N THR A 30 36.28 4.64 15.91
CA THR A 30 36.80 5.52 14.86
C THR A 30 35.68 6.45 14.38
N ASP A 31 35.91 7.76 14.46
CA ASP A 31 35.01 8.77 13.91
C ASP A 31 35.27 8.89 12.41
N TYR A 32 34.45 8.21 11.60
CA TYR A 32 34.59 8.24 10.14
C TYR A 32 34.11 9.57 9.55
N ALA A 33 33.38 10.40 10.31
CA ALA A 33 32.91 11.72 9.87
C ALA A 33 34.05 12.73 9.66
N ASP A 34 35.27 12.38 10.08
CA ASP A 34 36.47 13.19 9.84
C ASP A 34 37.24 12.75 8.57
N THR A 35 36.80 11.70 7.88
CA THR A 35 37.62 11.02 6.86
C THR A 35 37.50 11.59 5.46
N MET A 36 36.41 12.28 5.11
CA MET A 36 36.13 12.77 3.75
C MET A 36 36.29 11.67 2.68
N PRO A 37 35.35 10.69 2.61
CA PRO A 37 35.47 9.56 1.70
C PRO A 37 35.60 10.03 0.25
N SER A 38 36.62 9.50 -0.43
CA SER A 38 36.88 9.89 -1.81
C SER A 38 35.78 9.43 -2.77
N ILE A 39 35.39 10.34 -3.66
CA ILE A 39 34.52 10.09 -4.81
C ILE A 39 35.31 9.86 -6.11
N GLU A 40 36.64 9.94 -6.07
CA GLU A 40 37.50 9.81 -7.24
C GLU A 40 37.29 8.47 -7.96
N GLY A 41 37.26 8.49 -9.30
CA GLY A 41 37.07 7.29 -10.11
C GLY A 41 35.68 6.63 -10.05
N LYS A 42 34.78 7.09 -9.18
CA LYS A 42 33.41 6.54 -9.05
C LYS A 42 32.41 7.30 -9.93
N LYS A 43 31.47 6.61 -10.58
CA LYS A 43 30.23 7.25 -11.04
C LYS A 43 29.37 7.61 -9.83
N LEU A 44 28.61 8.69 -9.93
CA LEU A 44 27.88 9.24 -8.79
C LEU A 44 26.38 8.96 -8.91
N MET A 45 25.79 8.57 -7.78
CA MET A 45 24.36 8.61 -7.54
C MET A 45 24.17 9.59 -6.37
N VAL A 46 23.80 10.81 -6.72
CA VAL A 46 23.66 11.92 -5.78
C VAL A 46 22.20 12.05 -5.37
N GLY A 47 21.92 12.19 -4.08
CA GLY A 47 20.55 12.38 -3.59
C GLY A 47 20.47 13.48 -2.54
N TYR A 48 19.54 14.41 -2.71
CA TYR A 48 19.23 15.38 -1.65
C TYR A 48 18.48 14.73 -0.49
N TRP A 49 18.81 15.13 0.74
CA TRP A 49 18.14 14.71 1.97
C TRP A 49 17.56 15.93 2.69
N HIS A 50 16.28 15.86 3.05
CA HIS A 50 15.54 16.97 3.63
C HIS A 50 15.84 17.13 5.12
N ASN A 51 16.39 18.28 5.52
CA ASN A 51 16.54 18.67 6.92
C ASN A 51 15.23 19.27 7.49
N TRP A 52 14.09 18.69 7.18
CA TRP A 52 12.78 19.05 7.72
C TRP A 52 11.79 17.90 7.54
N ASP A 53 10.71 17.92 8.32
CA ASP A 53 9.56 17.04 8.11
C ASP A 53 8.53 17.77 7.25
N GLN A 54 8.48 17.42 5.96
CA GLN A 54 7.56 18.08 5.01
C GLN A 54 6.11 17.61 5.19
N GLY A 55 5.88 16.43 5.77
CA GLY A 55 4.54 15.83 5.81
C GLY A 55 3.92 15.67 4.41
N PHE A 56 2.68 16.11 4.25
CA PHE A 56 2.01 16.16 2.94
C PHE A 56 2.46 17.39 2.15
N SER A 57 2.88 17.20 0.90
CA SER A 57 3.05 18.28 -0.07
C SER A 57 1.86 18.35 -1.01
N GLY A 58 1.27 19.55 -1.11
CA GLY A 58 0.24 19.89 -2.08
C GLY A 58 0.79 20.24 -3.47
N ASP A 59 2.10 20.25 -3.64
CA ASP A 59 2.78 20.65 -4.86
C ASP A 59 2.79 19.50 -5.89
N PHE A 60 2.91 19.87 -7.17
CA PHE A 60 3.08 18.94 -8.29
C PHE A 60 2.05 17.78 -8.29
N ALA A 61 2.49 16.53 -8.47
CA ALA A 61 1.61 15.36 -8.40
C ALA A 61 1.14 15.00 -6.98
N ARG A 62 1.55 15.78 -5.96
CA ARG A 62 1.24 15.64 -4.54
C ARG A 62 1.79 14.35 -3.95
N GLY A 63 2.05 14.34 -2.65
CA GLY A 63 2.51 13.14 -1.98
C GLY A 63 3.14 13.41 -0.63
N TYR A 64 3.82 12.39 -0.14
CA TYR A 64 4.38 12.32 1.19
C TYR A 64 5.85 11.89 1.07
N PRO A 65 6.82 12.82 0.99
CA PRO A 65 8.21 12.45 1.13
C PRO A 65 8.42 11.78 2.50
N LYS A 66 9.29 10.78 2.55
CA LYS A 66 9.57 10.05 3.78
C LYS A 66 10.32 10.97 4.75
N LYS A 67 9.77 11.14 5.94
CA LYS A 67 10.55 11.57 7.10
C LYS A 67 11.51 10.43 7.45
N MET A 68 12.80 10.70 7.37
CA MET A 68 13.84 9.70 7.60
C MET A 68 15.04 10.34 8.27
N ASN A 69 15.75 9.56 9.07
CA ASN A 69 17.05 9.94 9.58
C ASN A 69 18.09 9.88 8.44
N LEU A 70 19.20 10.60 8.58
CA LEU A 70 20.28 10.62 7.60
C LEU A 70 20.87 9.22 7.39
N LYS A 71 21.10 8.47 8.48
CA LYS A 71 21.62 7.09 8.42
C LYS A 71 20.80 6.11 7.58
N GLU A 72 19.50 6.37 7.46
CA GLU A 72 18.56 5.54 6.69
C GLU A 72 18.68 5.76 5.17
N THR A 73 19.54 6.69 4.73
CA THR A 73 19.78 6.93 3.31
C THR A 73 20.33 5.66 2.64
N PRO A 74 19.68 5.14 1.58
CA PRO A 74 20.12 3.94 0.88
C PRO A 74 21.58 4.04 0.39
N LYS A 75 22.33 2.95 0.51
CA LYS A 75 23.77 2.89 0.15
C LYS A 75 24.04 3.13 -1.33
N GLU A 76 23.03 2.98 -2.19
CA GLU A 76 23.10 3.31 -3.61
C GLU A 76 23.33 4.80 -3.84
N PHE A 77 22.94 5.68 -2.91
CA PHE A 77 23.29 7.10 -2.98
C PHE A 77 24.69 7.32 -2.41
N ASN A 78 25.72 7.24 -3.24
CA ASN A 78 27.11 7.39 -2.80
C ASN A 78 27.52 8.84 -2.50
N VAL A 79 26.66 9.81 -2.83
CA VAL A 79 26.76 11.20 -2.37
C VAL A 79 25.39 11.66 -1.87
N VAL A 80 25.33 12.15 -0.64
CA VAL A 80 24.10 12.62 0.02
C VAL A 80 24.24 14.12 0.27
N MET A 81 23.29 14.92 -0.22
CA MET A 81 23.30 16.37 -0.07
C MET A 81 22.28 16.80 0.98
N VAL A 82 22.75 17.26 2.14
CA VAL A 82 21.90 17.71 3.24
C VAL A 82 21.34 19.12 2.92
N SER A 83 20.02 19.20 2.77
CA SER A 83 19.28 20.42 2.42
C SER A 83 18.69 21.09 3.67
N PHE A 84 19.00 22.32 4.05
CA PHE A 84 19.96 23.25 3.45
C PHE A 84 20.67 24.07 4.53
N MET A 85 21.87 24.55 4.22
CA MET A 85 22.50 25.70 4.83
C MET A 85 21.88 26.98 4.28
N LYS A 86 21.32 27.81 5.15
CA LYS A 86 20.59 29.02 4.75
C LYS A 86 20.75 30.15 5.75
N SER A 87 20.41 31.36 5.33
CA SER A 87 20.30 32.52 6.21
C SER A 87 18.86 32.69 6.67
N ALA A 88 18.64 32.91 7.97
CA ALA A 88 17.30 33.04 8.55
C ALA A 88 16.59 34.34 8.14
N ASP A 89 17.33 35.43 7.96
CA ASP A 89 16.84 36.77 7.63
C ASP A 89 17.44 37.34 6.33
N GLY A 90 18.28 36.53 5.68
CA GLY A 90 19.01 36.86 4.48
C GLY A 90 20.26 37.72 4.66
N LYS A 91 20.49 38.28 5.84
CA LYS A 91 21.66 39.13 6.14
C LYS A 91 22.67 38.45 7.04
N SER A 92 22.17 37.55 7.88
CA SER A 92 22.99 36.74 8.76
C SER A 92 23.80 35.74 7.95
N MET A 93 24.99 35.39 8.46
CA MET A 93 25.81 34.35 7.85
C MET A 93 24.99 33.05 7.73
N PRO A 94 24.94 32.42 6.55
CA PRO A 94 24.22 31.16 6.39
C PRO A 94 24.75 30.11 7.37
N THR A 95 23.86 29.31 7.94
CA THR A 95 24.24 28.26 8.90
C THR A 95 23.32 27.05 8.76
N PHE A 96 23.62 26.00 9.53
CA PHE A 96 22.90 24.73 9.52
C PHE A 96 22.71 24.21 10.94
N VAL A 97 21.49 23.72 11.21
CA VAL A 97 21.12 23.01 12.43
C VAL A 97 20.27 21.81 12.03
N PRO A 98 20.60 20.57 12.44
CA PRO A 98 19.78 19.39 12.18
C PRO A 98 18.35 19.55 12.67
N PHE A 99 17.38 19.04 11.92
CA PHE A 99 15.96 19.11 12.29
C PHE A 99 15.62 18.25 13.51
N TYR A 100 16.47 17.26 13.81
CA TYR A 100 16.33 16.35 14.93
C TYR A 100 17.69 16.06 15.57
N GLY A 101 17.63 15.51 16.79
CA GLY A 101 18.81 15.07 17.51
C GLY A 101 19.70 16.23 17.96
N THR A 102 20.92 15.90 18.31
CA THR A 102 21.98 16.84 18.68
C THR A 102 23.05 16.85 17.59
N ALA A 103 23.96 17.84 17.64
CA ALA A 103 25.11 17.84 16.75
C ALA A 103 25.93 16.54 16.81
N GLN A 104 26.10 15.99 18.01
CA GLN A 104 26.84 14.75 18.21
C GLN A 104 26.11 13.52 17.64
N SER A 105 24.79 13.43 17.80
CA SER A 105 24.04 12.31 17.19
C SER A 105 24.00 12.42 15.67
N PHE A 106 23.93 13.65 15.12
CA PHE A 106 23.97 13.87 13.68
C PHE A 106 25.35 13.52 13.10
N ARG A 107 26.44 13.95 13.75
CA ARG A 107 27.81 13.56 13.37
C ARG A 107 28.01 12.04 13.40
N ALA A 108 27.41 11.35 14.36
CA ALA A 108 27.45 9.88 14.41
C ALA A 108 26.76 9.24 13.19
N GLU A 109 25.64 9.81 12.71
CA GLU A 109 24.99 9.34 11.48
C GLU A 109 25.83 9.66 10.23
N VAL A 110 26.48 10.82 10.17
CA VAL A 110 27.44 11.13 9.10
C VAL A 110 28.62 10.16 9.10
N SER A 111 29.17 9.84 10.27
CA SER A 111 30.20 8.81 10.44
C SER A 111 29.73 7.45 9.91
N GLU A 112 28.49 7.06 10.15
CA GLU A 112 27.94 5.80 9.62
C GLU A 112 27.89 5.80 8.08
N LEU A 113 27.45 6.92 7.47
CA LEU A 113 27.47 7.08 6.01
C LEU A 113 28.89 7.02 5.45
N ASN A 114 29.84 7.73 6.06
CA ASN A 114 31.23 7.74 5.64
C ASN A 114 31.90 6.36 5.79
N GLN A 115 31.57 5.61 6.84
CA GLN A 115 32.02 4.24 7.01
C GLN A 115 31.52 3.33 5.87
N ARG A 116 30.31 3.57 5.35
CA ARG A 116 29.76 2.90 4.16
C ARG A 116 30.35 3.43 2.84
N GLY A 117 31.22 4.44 2.89
CA GLY A 117 31.85 5.06 1.73
C GLY A 117 30.98 6.07 0.99
N GLN A 118 29.89 6.54 1.62
CA GLN A 118 29.04 7.63 1.12
C GLN A 118 29.60 8.97 1.58
N ALA A 119 29.74 9.92 0.66
CA ALA A 119 30.05 11.31 1.01
C ALA A 119 28.78 12.06 1.39
N VAL A 120 28.83 12.90 2.42
CA VAL A 120 27.74 13.73 2.91
C VAL A 120 28.13 15.20 2.74
N LEU A 121 27.47 15.88 1.81
CA LEU A 121 27.70 17.30 1.54
C LEU A 121 26.63 18.13 2.23
N LEU A 122 26.97 19.36 2.59
CA LEU A 122 25.99 20.37 3.00
C LEU A 122 25.61 21.22 1.78
N SER A 123 24.32 21.34 1.47
CA SER A 123 23.88 22.17 0.34
C SER A 123 23.52 23.59 0.80
N LEU A 124 24.15 24.59 0.19
CA LEU A 124 23.92 26.02 0.42
C LEU A 124 22.83 26.53 -0.52
N GLY A 125 21.71 26.98 0.06
CA GLY A 125 20.62 27.58 -0.71
C GLY A 125 19.30 26.84 -0.57
N GLY A 126 18.74 26.46 -1.72
CA GLY A 126 17.36 26.01 -1.90
C GLY A 126 16.37 27.16 -2.06
N ALA A 127 15.14 26.84 -2.49
CA ALA A 127 14.04 27.80 -2.60
C ALA A 127 13.87 28.60 -1.29
N GLU A 128 13.69 29.92 -1.43
CA GLU A 128 13.55 30.88 -0.32
C GLU A 128 14.82 31.12 0.54
N ALA A 129 15.99 30.62 0.13
CA ALA A 129 17.25 30.99 0.79
C ALA A 129 17.67 32.41 0.41
N HIS A 130 17.35 33.39 1.26
CA HIS A 130 17.65 34.80 1.04
C HIS A 130 19.14 35.17 1.19
N ILE A 131 20.09 34.38 0.70
CA ILE A 131 21.52 34.59 0.97
C ILE A 131 22.02 35.90 0.35
N GLU A 132 22.59 36.78 1.17
CA GLU A 132 23.20 38.04 0.75
C GLU A 132 24.53 38.26 1.50
N MET A 133 25.66 38.17 0.80
CA MET A 133 26.99 38.40 1.34
C MET A 133 27.65 39.62 0.72
N HIS A 134 28.48 40.31 1.52
CA HIS A 134 29.18 41.53 1.12
C HIS A 134 30.68 41.38 1.38
N ALA A 135 31.49 41.50 0.34
CA ALA A 135 32.95 41.41 0.47
C ALA A 135 33.50 42.49 1.42
N ALA A 136 32.90 43.69 1.39
CA ALA A 136 33.25 44.82 2.26
C ALA A 136 33.08 44.52 3.76
N ASN A 137 32.23 43.55 4.13
CA ASN A 137 32.00 43.16 5.52
C ASN A 137 32.99 42.09 6.01
N GLY A 138 33.93 41.65 5.16
CA GLY A 138 34.82 40.52 5.44
C GLY A 138 34.10 39.16 5.36
N ASP A 139 32.95 39.10 4.68
CA ASP A 139 32.12 37.89 4.66
C ASP A 139 32.81 36.71 3.98
N THR A 140 33.80 36.93 3.12
CA THR A 140 34.62 35.85 2.54
C THR A 140 35.29 34.98 3.60
N GLN A 141 35.96 35.58 4.58
CA GLN A 141 36.63 34.81 5.62
C GLN A 141 35.62 34.25 6.60
N LYS A 142 34.64 35.06 7.03
CA LYS A 142 33.60 34.61 7.97
C LYS A 142 32.80 33.42 7.43
N PHE A 143 32.51 33.41 6.13
CA PHE A 143 31.81 32.30 5.50
C PHE A 143 32.69 31.06 5.40
N ALA A 144 33.99 31.22 5.08
CA ALA A 144 34.94 30.11 5.11
C ALA A 144 35.05 29.50 6.52
N ASP A 145 35.19 30.33 7.54
CA ASP A 145 35.24 29.91 8.95
C ASP A 145 33.95 29.18 9.35
N GLN A 146 32.79 29.72 8.98
CA GLN A 146 31.49 29.10 9.25
C GLN A 146 31.34 27.73 8.58
N ILE A 147 31.86 27.55 7.35
CA ILE A 147 31.84 26.25 6.68
C ILE A 147 32.75 25.26 7.43
N ILE A 148 33.96 25.68 7.81
CA ILE A 148 34.91 24.86 8.55
C ILE A 148 34.28 24.42 9.89
N ASP A 149 33.68 25.34 10.64
CA ASP A 149 33.00 25.04 11.90
C ASP A 149 31.88 24.01 11.72
N LEU A 150 31.08 24.09 10.64
CA LEU A 150 30.01 23.14 10.37
C LEU A 150 30.55 21.76 9.96
N VAL A 151 31.64 21.71 9.19
CA VAL A 151 32.34 20.47 8.85
C VAL A 151 32.91 19.81 10.11
N ASP A 152 33.59 20.57 10.97
CA ASP A 152 34.16 20.03 12.21
C ASP A 152 33.06 19.61 13.20
N THR A 153 31.92 20.31 13.21
CA THR A 153 30.79 19.99 14.09
C THR A 153 30.02 18.74 13.64
N TYR A 154 29.70 18.64 12.34
CA TYR A 154 28.77 17.64 11.83
C TYR A 154 29.43 16.56 10.95
N GLY A 155 30.65 16.80 10.46
CA GLY A 155 31.42 15.87 9.64
C GLY A 155 31.14 15.93 8.15
N PHE A 156 30.69 17.07 7.63
CA PHE A 156 30.41 17.21 6.20
C PHE A 156 31.69 17.06 5.35
N ASP A 157 31.57 16.35 4.23
CA ASP A 157 32.67 16.05 3.32
C ASP A 157 32.88 17.09 2.23
N GLY A 158 32.00 18.09 2.20
CA GLY A 158 32.00 19.12 1.17
C GLY A 158 30.76 20.00 1.21
N LEU A 159 30.67 20.90 0.22
CA LEU A 159 29.55 21.81 0.05
C LEU A 159 29.05 21.81 -1.38
N ASP A 160 27.72 21.81 -1.51
CA ASP A 160 26.99 22.00 -2.74
C ASP A 160 26.44 23.42 -2.84
N ILE A 161 26.58 24.07 -4.00
CA ILE A 161 25.98 25.39 -4.25
C ILE A 161 24.65 25.19 -4.99
N ASP A 162 23.54 25.41 -4.27
CA ASP A 162 22.17 25.33 -4.79
C ASP A 162 21.45 26.67 -4.64
N LEU A 163 22.09 27.74 -5.13
CA LEU A 163 21.49 29.07 -5.14
C LEU A 163 20.44 29.17 -6.24
N GLU A 164 19.27 29.68 -5.88
CA GLU A 164 18.15 29.87 -6.80
C GLU A 164 17.74 31.35 -6.94
N GLN A 165 17.12 31.66 -8.08
CA GLN A 165 16.55 32.95 -8.45
C GLN A 165 17.40 34.18 -8.03
N THR A 166 16.90 34.97 -7.08
CA THR A 166 17.53 36.25 -6.71
C THR A 166 18.85 36.06 -5.96
N ALA A 167 19.04 34.95 -5.25
CA ALA A 167 20.23 34.70 -4.44
C ALA A 167 21.51 34.57 -5.31
N ILE A 168 21.36 34.11 -6.56
CA ILE A 168 22.49 33.88 -7.47
C ILE A 168 23.27 35.17 -7.72
N LYS A 169 22.58 36.31 -7.91
CA LYS A 169 23.20 37.61 -8.21
C LYS A 169 23.02 38.63 -7.08
N LYS A 170 22.62 38.18 -5.89
CA LYS A 170 22.40 39.06 -4.75
C LYS A 170 23.74 39.54 -4.18
N ALA A 171 23.87 40.87 -4.02
CA ALA A 171 25.07 41.52 -3.49
C ALA A 171 26.36 40.95 -4.13
N ASP A 172 27.33 40.55 -3.31
CA ASP A 172 28.63 40.07 -3.77
C ASP A 172 28.73 38.54 -3.80
N ASN A 173 27.61 37.79 -3.69
CA ASN A 173 27.59 36.33 -3.60
C ASN A 173 28.46 35.64 -4.67
N GLU A 174 28.39 36.11 -5.93
CA GLU A 174 29.13 35.56 -7.06
C GLU A 174 30.66 35.66 -6.90
N THR A 175 31.14 36.53 -6.03
CA THR A 175 32.57 36.68 -5.73
C THR A 175 32.95 36.11 -4.36
N VAL A 176 32.10 36.32 -3.35
CA VAL A 176 32.35 35.91 -1.97
C VAL A 176 32.31 34.40 -1.82
N ILE A 177 31.29 33.73 -2.36
CA ILE A 177 31.11 32.27 -2.20
C ILE A 177 32.28 31.51 -2.85
N PRO A 178 32.65 31.76 -4.13
CA PRO A 178 33.83 31.11 -4.71
C PRO A 178 35.13 31.37 -3.95
N ALA A 179 35.35 32.59 -3.46
CA ALA A 179 36.55 32.93 -2.72
C ALA A 179 36.61 32.19 -1.37
N ALA A 180 35.51 32.10 -0.64
CA ALA A 180 35.41 31.35 0.61
C ALA A 180 35.66 29.85 0.39
N LEU A 181 35.02 29.24 -0.62
CA LEU A 181 35.20 27.81 -0.89
C LEU A 181 36.63 27.44 -1.27
N LYS A 182 37.38 28.34 -1.94
CA LYS A 182 38.81 28.15 -2.18
C LYS A 182 39.63 28.14 -0.88
N ILE A 183 39.25 28.94 0.11
CA ILE A 183 39.90 28.94 1.43
C ILE A 183 39.63 27.61 2.13
N VAL A 184 38.35 27.17 2.16
CA VAL A 184 37.93 25.91 2.78
C VAL A 184 38.63 24.71 2.12
N ARG A 185 38.66 24.65 0.78
CA ARG A 185 39.36 23.58 0.05
C ARG A 185 40.84 23.49 0.47
N LYS A 186 41.56 24.61 0.45
CA LYS A 186 42.97 24.67 0.84
C LYS A 186 43.21 24.31 2.30
N HIS A 187 42.29 24.68 3.19
CA HIS A 187 42.35 24.32 4.60
C HIS A 187 42.36 22.79 4.79
N TYR A 188 41.47 22.07 4.10
CA TYR A 188 41.41 20.61 4.19
C TYR A 188 42.51 19.89 3.39
N GLU A 189 42.97 20.45 2.27
CA GLU A 189 44.14 19.95 1.54
C GLU A 189 45.40 19.88 2.44
N GLN A 190 45.60 20.88 3.31
CA GLN A 190 46.71 20.89 4.28
C GLN A 190 46.64 19.74 5.30
N GLN A 191 45.44 19.17 5.50
CA GLN A 191 45.18 18.01 6.35
C GLN A 191 45.17 16.70 5.57
N ASN A 192 45.54 16.71 4.28
CA ASN A 192 45.43 15.57 3.37
C ASN A 192 43.99 15.04 3.23
N LYS A 193 43.02 15.95 3.32
CA LYS A 193 41.58 15.70 3.10
C LYS A 193 41.12 16.43 1.84
N HIS A 194 40.03 15.94 1.24
CA HIS A 194 39.50 16.47 -0.03
C HIS A 194 38.08 16.97 0.15
N PHE A 195 37.93 18.26 0.48
CA PHE A 195 36.63 18.89 0.70
C PHE A 195 35.86 19.08 -0.62
N ILE A 196 34.84 18.27 -0.87
CA ILE A 196 34.13 18.23 -2.15
C ILE A 196 33.40 19.55 -2.42
N ILE A 197 33.48 20.05 -3.65
CA ILE A 197 32.71 21.23 -4.10
C ILE A 197 31.82 20.83 -5.28
N SER A 198 30.51 20.99 -5.13
CA SER A 198 29.54 20.79 -6.21
C SER A 198 28.62 21.99 -6.40
N MET A 199 27.81 21.96 -7.47
CA MET A 199 26.77 22.95 -7.72
C MET A 199 25.56 22.29 -8.38
N ALA A 200 24.36 22.80 -8.12
CA ALA A 200 23.11 22.34 -8.73
C ALA A 200 22.34 23.47 -9.44
N PRO A 201 22.92 24.12 -10.46
CA PRO A 201 22.25 25.21 -11.16
C PRO A 201 21.03 24.74 -11.95
N GLU A 202 19.96 25.54 -11.97
CA GLU A 202 18.88 25.35 -12.94
C GLU A 202 19.41 25.53 -14.38
N ILE A 203 19.02 24.64 -15.28
CA ILE A 203 19.58 24.61 -16.64
C ILE A 203 19.46 25.91 -17.46
N PRO A 204 18.45 26.79 -17.31
CA PRO A 204 18.43 28.05 -18.04
C PRO A 204 19.61 28.94 -17.69
N TYR A 205 20.13 28.86 -16.46
CA TYR A 205 21.23 29.68 -15.94
C TYR A 205 22.60 29.35 -16.54
N LEU A 206 22.67 28.29 -17.34
CA LEU A 206 23.87 27.80 -18.01
C LEU A 206 23.93 28.17 -19.50
N THR A 207 22.92 28.89 -20.00
CA THR A 207 22.83 29.26 -21.41
C THR A 207 23.35 30.67 -21.67
N THR A 208 23.77 30.94 -22.91
CA THR A 208 24.16 32.28 -23.36
C THR A 208 23.03 33.30 -23.23
N ALA A 209 21.78 32.85 -23.32
CA ALA A 209 20.60 33.68 -23.13
C ALA A 209 20.41 34.14 -21.67
N ASN A 210 20.89 33.37 -20.70
CA ASN A 210 20.72 33.68 -19.28
C ASN A 210 21.89 33.15 -18.44
N PRO A 211 23.11 33.71 -18.55
CA PRO A 211 24.33 33.10 -18.01
C PRO A 211 24.55 33.38 -16.51
N GLN A 212 23.54 33.19 -15.66
CA GLN A 212 23.60 33.64 -14.25
C GLN A 212 24.65 32.90 -13.43
N TYR A 213 24.91 31.62 -13.73
CA TYR A 213 25.86 30.79 -12.98
C TYR A 213 27.30 30.84 -13.50
N ALA A 214 27.54 31.52 -14.64
CA ALA A 214 28.83 31.47 -15.32
C ALA A 214 29.99 31.98 -14.44
N GLY A 215 29.78 33.02 -13.62
CA GLY A 215 30.83 33.53 -12.74
C GLY A 215 31.21 32.57 -11.62
N TYR A 216 30.28 31.80 -11.07
CA TYR A 216 30.57 30.76 -10.07
C TYR A 216 31.42 29.63 -10.68
N ILE A 217 30.99 29.10 -11.83
CA ILE A 217 31.66 27.99 -12.52
C ILE A 217 33.08 28.42 -12.94
N ASN A 218 33.21 29.56 -13.60
CA ASN A 218 34.50 30.08 -14.03
C ASN A 218 35.43 30.39 -12.85
N SER A 219 34.89 30.94 -11.75
CA SER A 219 35.68 31.24 -10.57
C SER A 219 36.16 29.99 -9.84
N LEU A 220 35.40 28.90 -9.88
CA LEU A 220 35.75 27.64 -9.22
C LEU A 220 36.37 26.61 -10.15
N GLU A 221 36.77 27.00 -11.36
CA GLU A 221 37.49 26.12 -12.28
C GLU A 221 38.76 25.56 -11.61
N GLY A 222 38.96 24.25 -11.72
CA GLY A 222 39.99 23.51 -10.99
C GLY A 222 39.68 23.19 -9.51
N PHE A 223 38.62 23.76 -8.91
CA PHE A 223 38.22 23.50 -7.52
C PHE A 223 37.00 22.58 -7.42
N TYR A 224 35.98 22.77 -8.27
CA TYR A 224 34.77 21.94 -8.24
C TYR A 224 35.02 20.50 -8.71
N ASP A 225 34.34 19.56 -8.07
CA ASP A 225 34.43 18.13 -8.35
C ASP A 225 33.41 17.68 -9.39
N PHE A 226 32.19 18.20 -9.30
CA PHE A 226 31.13 17.97 -10.28
C PHE A 226 30.08 19.08 -10.24
N ILE A 227 29.32 19.21 -11.32
CA ILE A 227 28.15 20.08 -11.40
C ILE A 227 26.97 19.18 -11.77
N ALA A 228 25.87 19.32 -11.04
CA ALA A 228 24.66 18.53 -11.16
C ALA A 228 23.46 19.42 -11.56
N PRO A 229 23.40 19.96 -12.80
CA PRO A 229 22.34 20.88 -13.16
C PRO A 229 20.96 20.26 -13.01
N GLN A 230 19.96 21.08 -12.71
CA GLN A 230 18.58 20.64 -12.50
C GLN A 230 17.83 20.55 -13.83
N TYR A 231 17.68 19.35 -14.40
CA TYR A 231 16.93 19.11 -15.64
C TYR A 231 15.42 18.96 -15.36
N TYR A 232 14.92 19.70 -14.37
CA TYR A 232 13.54 19.68 -13.90
C TYR A 232 13.03 21.07 -13.52
N ASN A 233 11.71 21.18 -13.34
CA ASN A 233 11.01 22.43 -13.00
C ASN A 233 11.10 23.58 -14.02
N GLN A 234 11.58 23.34 -15.25
CA GLN A 234 11.70 24.38 -16.28
C GLN A 234 10.65 24.27 -17.40
N GLY A 235 9.73 23.30 -17.31
CA GLY A 235 8.60 23.14 -18.23
C GLY A 235 9.04 23.05 -19.68
N ALA A 236 8.53 23.97 -20.52
CA ALA A 236 8.82 24.01 -21.95
C ALA A 236 10.21 24.55 -22.30
N PHE A 237 11.06 24.89 -21.32
CA PHE A 237 12.46 25.21 -21.59
C PHE A 237 13.15 24.02 -22.27
N GLY A 238 14.04 24.31 -23.22
CA GLY A 238 14.65 23.29 -24.04
C GLY A 238 15.87 23.79 -24.79
N ILE A 239 16.36 22.94 -25.68
CA ILE A 239 17.41 23.27 -26.63
C ILE A 239 16.83 23.25 -28.05
N GLY A 240 17.12 24.31 -28.82
CA GLY A 240 16.71 24.42 -30.20
C GLY A 240 17.91 24.69 -31.11
N PHE A 241 18.03 23.97 -32.21
CA PHE A 241 19.08 24.16 -33.21
C PHE A 241 18.63 23.69 -34.59
N GLN A 242 19.35 24.11 -35.63
CA GLN A 242 19.15 23.63 -36.99
C GLN A 242 19.83 22.26 -37.15
N PRO A 243 19.14 21.25 -37.71
CA PRO A 243 19.75 19.95 -37.96
C PRO A 243 20.89 20.05 -38.99
N GLU A 244 21.92 19.21 -38.83
CA GLU A 244 23.10 19.16 -39.71
C GLU A 244 22.81 18.63 -41.12
N ASP A 245 21.64 18.01 -41.35
CA ASP A 245 21.25 17.40 -42.63
C ASP A 245 20.80 18.46 -43.66
N PRO A 246 21.57 18.69 -44.75
CA PRO A 246 21.26 19.70 -45.76
C PRO A 246 19.98 19.40 -46.57
N GLN A 247 19.43 18.19 -46.50
CA GLN A 247 18.21 17.80 -47.24
C GLN A 247 16.92 18.05 -46.45
N LYS A 248 17.02 18.44 -45.17
CA LYS A 248 15.88 18.84 -44.36
C LYS A 248 15.83 20.36 -44.28
N ASP A 249 15.26 20.98 -45.31
CA ASP A 249 15.08 22.43 -45.42
C ASP A 249 14.67 23.08 -44.08
N GLY A 250 15.61 23.73 -43.39
CA GLY A 250 15.39 24.86 -42.48
C GLY A 250 14.50 24.69 -41.24
N TRP A 251 13.94 23.52 -40.93
CA TRP A 251 13.08 23.37 -39.74
C TRP A 251 13.93 23.30 -38.46
N TRP A 252 13.80 24.32 -37.60
CA TRP A 252 14.35 24.30 -36.25
C TRP A 252 13.79 23.09 -35.48
N ILE A 253 14.68 22.27 -34.93
CA ILE A 253 14.31 21.21 -34.01
C ILE A 253 14.40 21.79 -32.60
N ILE A 254 13.37 21.54 -31.77
CA ILE A 254 13.34 21.94 -30.38
C ILE A 254 13.04 20.71 -29.53
N TYR A 255 13.92 20.45 -28.56
CA TYR A 255 13.71 19.43 -27.55
C TYR A 255 13.51 20.10 -26.20
N THR A 256 12.29 20.02 -25.66
CA THR A 256 11.91 20.63 -24.38
C THR A 256 11.99 19.63 -23.24
N GLN A 257 12.24 20.13 -22.03
CA GLN A 257 12.40 19.33 -20.83
C GLN A 257 11.15 18.52 -20.48
N ASP A 258 9.96 19.08 -20.70
CA ASP A 258 8.66 18.47 -20.44
C ASP A 258 8.16 17.51 -21.53
N ASN A 259 8.89 17.34 -22.64
CA ASN A 259 8.49 16.45 -23.72
C ASN A 259 8.99 15.01 -23.49
N ASP A 260 8.16 14.18 -22.86
CA ASP A 260 8.48 12.78 -22.59
C ASP A 260 8.76 11.95 -23.85
N SER A 261 8.12 12.26 -24.98
CA SER A 261 8.35 11.54 -26.24
C SER A 261 9.73 11.81 -26.86
N LYS A 262 10.41 12.85 -26.34
CA LYS A 262 11.73 13.32 -26.77
C LYS A 262 12.70 13.45 -25.60
N LYS A 263 12.47 12.67 -24.54
CA LYS A 263 13.27 12.77 -23.32
C LYS A 263 14.75 12.49 -23.58
N TYR A 264 15.04 11.42 -24.33
CA TYR A 264 16.41 11.13 -24.74
C TYR A 264 17.03 12.29 -25.52
N GLU A 265 16.37 12.79 -26.56
CA GLU A 265 16.93 13.86 -27.38
C GLU A 265 17.20 15.12 -26.56
N PHE A 266 16.29 15.50 -25.68
CA PHE A 266 16.49 16.61 -24.76
C PHE A 266 17.72 16.40 -23.86
N LEU A 267 17.77 15.28 -23.12
CA LEU A 267 18.85 14.99 -22.19
C LEU A 267 20.20 14.88 -22.91
N TYR A 268 20.22 14.21 -24.06
CA TYR A 268 21.41 14.02 -24.89
C TYR A 268 21.96 15.34 -25.41
N HIS A 269 21.14 16.10 -26.15
CA HIS A 269 21.60 17.31 -26.82
C HIS A 269 21.92 18.42 -25.82
N PHE A 270 21.13 18.58 -24.76
CA PHE A 270 21.43 19.59 -23.74
C PHE A 270 22.72 19.25 -22.98
N SER A 271 22.93 18.00 -22.59
CA SER A 271 24.18 17.57 -21.94
C SER A 271 25.39 17.79 -22.86
N LYS A 272 25.26 17.43 -24.15
CA LYS A 272 26.33 17.64 -25.15
C LYS A 272 26.63 19.13 -25.36
N GLU A 273 25.61 19.98 -25.30
CA GLU A 273 25.79 21.43 -25.37
C GLU A 273 26.60 21.97 -24.17
N LEU A 274 26.33 21.50 -22.95
CA LEU A 274 27.13 21.89 -21.78
C LEU A 274 28.58 21.38 -21.85
N ILE A 275 28.81 20.23 -22.48
CA ILE A 275 30.15 19.60 -22.57
C ILE A 275 31.00 20.21 -23.68
N ALA A 276 30.40 20.40 -24.86
CA ALA A 276 31.12 20.69 -26.09
C ALA A 276 30.68 21.99 -26.76
N ASN A 277 29.61 22.63 -26.29
CA ASN A 277 29.02 23.84 -26.86
C ASN A 277 28.79 23.72 -28.37
N THR A 278 28.22 22.59 -28.79
CA THR A 278 28.08 22.18 -30.19
C THR A 278 27.38 23.19 -31.07
N HIS A 279 26.45 23.96 -30.52
CA HIS A 279 25.64 24.94 -31.25
C HIS A 279 25.85 26.39 -30.74
N GLY A 280 26.78 26.61 -29.81
CA GLY A 280 27.06 27.94 -29.26
C GLY A 280 26.01 28.44 -28.25
N LEU A 281 25.22 27.55 -27.67
CA LEU A 281 24.10 27.91 -26.78
C LEU A 281 24.49 27.87 -25.30
N SER A 282 25.60 27.22 -24.94
CA SER A 282 26.09 27.19 -23.56
C SER A 282 26.99 28.38 -23.24
N ALA A 283 26.76 28.99 -22.07
CA ALA A 283 27.60 30.06 -21.54
C ALA A 283 28.84 29.54 -20.79
N VAL A 284 28.88 28.24 -20.50
CA VAL A 284 29.94 27.59 -19.74
C VAL A 284 30.33 26.29 -20.44
N LYS A 285 31.48 25.74 -20.06
CA LYS A 285 31.88 24.40 -20.51
C LYS A 285 32.11 23.53 -19.28
N ILE A 286 31.32 22.48 -19.15
CA ILE A 286 31.42 21.53 -18.03
C ILE A 286 32.05 20.24 -18.56
N PRO A 287 33.25 19.83 -18.11
CA PRO A 287 33.84 18.56 -18.52
C PRO A 287 32.87 17.39 -18.30
N SER A 288 32.78 16.45 -19.25
CA SER A 288 31.84 15.32 -19.18
C SER A 288 32.01 14.49 -17.90
N ASN A 289 33.26 14.25 -17.50
CA ASN A 289 33.63 13.56 -16.26
C ASN A 289 33.37 14.37 -14.98
N LYS A 290 32.82 15.58 -15.10
CA LYS A 290 32.32 16.43 -14.00
C LYS A 290 30.83 16.77 -14.16
N LEU A 291 30.15 16.33 -15.22
CA LEU A 291 28.73 16.58 -15.44
C LEU A 291 27.88 15.44 -14.89
N VAL A 292 27.01 15.77 -13.94
CA VAL A 292 25.98 14.90 -13.35
C VAL A 292 24.61 15.40 -13.83
N ILE A 293 23.71 14.53 -14.30
CA ILE A 293 22.36 14.96 -14.70
C ILE A 293 21.43 14.93 -13.49
N GLY A 294 20.87 16.08 -13.10
CA GLY A 294 19.87 16.19 -12.04
C GLY A 294 18.46 15.92 -12.52
N LEU A 295 17.79 14.93 -11.92
CA LEU A 295 16.46 14.46 -12.31
C LEU A 295 15.52 14.32 -11.10
N PRO A 296 14.20 14.52 -11.24
CA PRO A 296 13.25 14.22 -10.17
C PRO A 296 13.20 12.72 -9.91
N SER A 297 13.11 12.33 -8.65
CA SER A 297 12.95 10.93 -8.23
C SER A 297 11.61 10.34 -8.70
N ASN A 298 10.58 11.19 -8.73
CA ASN A 298 9.22 10.85 -9.15
C ASN A 298 8.46 12.13 -9.55
N THR A 299 7.22 11.97 -10.00
CA THR A 299 6.34 13.08 -10.42
C THR A 299 5.88 13.99 -9.28
N SER A 300 6.03 13.58 -8.02
CA SER A 300 5.68 14.40 -6.86
C SER A 300 6.86 15.26 -6.40
N ALA A 301 8.09 14.93 -6.80
CA ALA A 301 9.28 15.67 -6.43
C ALA A 301 9.48 16.96 -7.24
N ALA A 302 8.96 17.04 -8.45
CA ALA A 302 9.09 18.20 -9.34
C ALA A 302 7.89 18.31 -10.30
N GLY A 303 7.62 19.52 -10.80
CA GLY A 303 6.50 19.81 -11.70
C GLY A 303 6.73 19.40 -13.14
N SER A 304 7.98 19.21 -13.54
CA SER A 304 8.39 18.71 -14.86
C SER A 304 9.76 18.06 -14.77
N GLY A 305 10.15 17.30 -15.80
CA GLY A 305 11.50 16.71 -15.90
C GLY A 305 11.62 15.24 -15.51
N PHE A 306 10.66 14.67 -14.77
CA PHE A 306 10.66 13.23 -14.43
C PHE A 306 10.79 12.36 -15.68
N VAL A 307 11.64 11.34 -15.63
CA VAL A 307 11.88 10.42 -16.74
C VAL A 307 11.00 9.19 -16.56
N LYS A 308 9.98 9.05 -17.41
CA LYS A 308 9.04 7.92 -17.39
C LYS A 308 9.64 6.61 -17.90
N THR A 309 10.64 6.71 -18.78
CA THR A 309 11.29 5.57 -19.45
C THR A 309 12.79 5.59 -19.11
N PRO A 310 13.25 4.88 -18.07
CA PRO A 310 14.64 4.90 -17.65
C PRO A 310 15.65 4.61 -18.77
N GLU A 311 15.27 3.78 -19.75
CA GLU A 311 16.08 3.41 -20.91
C GLU A 311 16.58 4.62 -21.72
N ASP A 312 15.86 5.75 -21.70
CA ASP A 312 16.32 6.98 -22.33
C ASP A 312 17.60 7.50 -21.67
N VAL A 313 17.71 7.44 -20.34
CA VAL A 313 18.92 7.84 -19.61
C VAL A 313 20.06 6.87 -19.89
N TYR A 314 19.80 5.56 -19.90
CA TYR A 314 20.80 4.55 -20.28
C TYR A 314 21.34 4.81 -21.68
N ARG A 315 20.48 5.18 -22.63
CA ARG A 315 20.86 5.53 -24.00
C ARG A 315 21.73 6.79 -24.04
N VAL A 316 21.38 7.84 -23.30
CA VAL A 316 22.20 9.08 -23.19
C VAL A 316 23.61 8.75 -22.72
N PHE A 317 23.74 8.01 -21.61
CA PHE A 317 25.03 7.64 -21.05
C PHE A 317 25.86 6.84 -22.05
N LYS A 318 25.25 5.82 -22.66
CA LYS A 318 25.90 4.95 -23.64
C LYS A 318 26.39 5.72 -24.85
N ASP A 319 25.56 6.60 -25.41
CA ASP A 319 25.90 7.28 -26.66
C ASP A 319 26.91 8.41 -26.44
N LEU A 320 26.82 9.16 -25.33
CA LEU A 320 27.88 10.12 -24.97
C LEU A 320 29.20 9.43 -24.64
N GLU A 321 29.18 8.26 -23.99
CA GLU A 321 30.41 7.48 -23.73
C GLU A 321 31.08 7.00 -25.04
N LYS A 322 30.30 6.54 -26.02
CA LYS A 322 30.83 6.20 -27.36
C LYS A 322 31.50 7.38 -28.06
N GLU A 323 31.01 8.60 -27.80
CA GLU A 323 31.59 9.84 -28.31
C GLU A 323 32.78 10.35 -27.47
N GLY A 324 33.25 9.59 -26.48
CA GLY A 324 34.36 9.98 -25.60
C GLY A 324 33.97 11.02 -24.54
N MET A 325 32.67 11.17 -24.25
CA MET A 325 32.11 12.11 -23.29
C MET A 325 31.36 11.39 -22.15
N PRO A 326 32.00 10.47 -21.40
CA PRO A 326 31.31 9.74 -20.34
C PRO A 326 30.85 10.68 -19.23
N LEU A 327 29.57 10.61 -18.88
CA LEU A 327 28.98 11.39 -17.79
C LEU A 327 29.42 10.90 -16.42
N ARG A 328 29.50 11.84 -15.47
CA ARG A 328 29.93 11.60 -14.09
C ARG A 328 28.89 10.87 -13.24
N GLY A 329 27.60 11.04 -13.52
CA GLY A 329 26.56 10.36 -12.75
C GLY A 329 25.17 10.99 -12.89
N LEU A 330 24.29 10.62 -11.95
CA LEU A 330 22.95 11.17 -11.80
C LEU A 330 22.81 11.83 -10.43
N MET A 331 21.98 12.87 -10.36
CA MET A 331 21.52 13.49 -9.14
C MET A 331 20.00 13.40 -9.07
N THR A 332 19.44 13.30 -7.86
CA THR A 332 18.01 13.42 -7.68
C THR A 332 17.57 14.33 -6.56
N TRP A 333 16.51 15.09 -6.86
CA TRP A 333 15.58 15.59 -5.87
C TRP A 333 14.44 14.57 -5.72
N SER A 334 14.36 13.80 -4.63
CA SER A 334 15.29 13.69 -3.49
C SER A 334 15.23 12.27 -2.94
N VAL A 335 16.13 11.89 -2.03
CA VAL A 335 16.07 10.58 -1.33
C VAL A 335 14.75 10.43 -0.58
N ASN A 336 14.30 11.49 0.10
CA ASN A 336 13.03 11.49 0.84
C ASN A 336 11.84 11.25 -0.10
N TRP A 337 11.87 11.82 -1.30
CA TRP A 337 10.83 11.57 -2.30
C TRP A 337 10.91 10.16 -2.88
N ASP A 338 12.10 9.63 -3.14
CA ASP A 338 12.29 8.27 -3.68
C ASP A 338 11.79 7.18 -2.70
N GLU A 339 11.99 7.39 -1.41
CA GLU A 339 11.49 6.52 -0.33
C GLU A 339 10.08 6.92 0.16
N GLY A 340 9.48 7.95 -0.45
CA GLY A 340 8.19 8.51 -0.09
C GLY A 340 6.99 7.72 -0.62
N LYS A 341 5.82 8.37 -0.59
CA LYS A 341 4.54 7.83 -1.07
C LYS A 341 3.82 8.85 -1.95
N ASN A 342 3.05 8.36 -2.91
CA ASN A 342 2.16 9.22 -3.69
C ASN A 342 0.92 9.65 -2.89
N VAL A 343 0.06 10.49 -3.47
CA VAL A 343 -1.17 10.98 -2.83
C VAL A 343 -2.15 9.87 -2.39
N THR A 344 -2.10 8.70 -3.02
CA THR A 344 -2.92 7.53 -2.64
C THR A 344 -2.21 6.59 -1.66
N HIS A 345 -1.15 7.06 -1.01
CA HIS A 345 -0.34 6.33 -0.02
C HIS A 345 0.38 5.09 -0.56
N VAL A 346 0.52 4.97 -1.89
CA VAL A 346 1.35 3.93 -2.51
C VAL A 346 2.81 4.35 -2.41
N PRO A 347 3.70 3.52 -1.84
CA PRO A 347 5.12 3.82 -1.78
C PRO A 347 5.76 3.92 -3.16
N PHE A 348 6.63 4.91 -3.35
CA PHE A 348 7.53 4.98 -4.51
C PHE A 348 8.63 3.91 -4.44
N ASN A 349 8.94 3.41 -3.24
CA ASN A 349 9.77 2.23 -3.00
C ASN A 349 11.13 2.29 -3.70
N GLY A 350 11.82 3.43 -3.65
CA GLY A 350 13.15 3.60 -4.21
C GLY A 350 13.18 3.45 -5.74
N GLN A 351 12.11 3.83 -6.45
CA GLN A 351 12.00 3.64 -7.90
C GLN A 351 13.14 4.29 -8.67
N PHE A 352 13.64 5.46 -8.24
CA PHE A 352 14.73 6.17 -8.91
C PHE A 352 16.04 5.41 -8.71
N ARG A 353 16.42 5.14 -7.46
CA ARG A 353 17.68 4.40 -7.20
C ARG A 353 17.68 3.04 -7.87
N LYS A 354 16.56 2.31 -7.84
CA LYS A 354 16.43 0.98 -8.48
C LYS A 354 16.50 1.06 -10.00
N ALA A 355 15.94 2.10 -10.61
CA ALA A 355 16.00 2.29 -12.05
C ALA A 355 17.44 2.53 -12.54
N TYR A 356 18.25 3.25 -11.77
CA TYR A 356 19.57 3.72 -12.22
C TYR A 356 20.77 3.11 -11.51
N GLU A 357 20.57 2.24 -10.52
CA GLU A 357 21.65 1.55 -9.81
C GLU A 357 22.62 0.85 -10.76
N LYS A 358 22.08 0.03 -11.68
CA LYS A 358 22.90 -0.70 -12.64
C LYS A 358 23.67 0.23 -13.59
N LEU A 359 23.12 1.40 -13.91
CA LEU A 359 23.81 2.41 -14.72
C LEU A 359 25.05 2.96 -14.00
N ILE A 360 24.94 3.22 -12.70
CA ILE A 360 26.00 3.82 -11.89
C ILE A 360 27.06 2.80 -11.49
N TYR A 361 26.63 1.58 -11.12
CA TYR A 361 27.50 0.58 -10.50
C TYR A 361 27.85 -0.59 -11.43
N GLY A 362 27.22 -0.70 -12.61
CA GLY A 362 27.47 -1.79 -13.57
C GLY A 362 27.13 -3.17 -12.99
N ASP A 363 27.97 -4.17 -13.29
CA ASP A 363 27.87 -5.52 -12.70
C ASP A 363 28.26 -5.55 -11.21
N ASN A 364 28.88 -4.48 -10.71
CA ASN A 364 29.07 -4.23 -9.29
C ASN A 364 27.85 -3.51 -8.68
N SER A 365 26.68 -3.58 -9.32
CA SER A 365 25.41 -3.12 -8.75
C SER A 365 25.38 -3.53 -7.30
N ILE A 366 25.28 -2.53 -6.41
CA ILE A 366 25.26 -2.78 -4.99
C ILE A 366 23.94 -3.50 -4.73
N VAL A 367 23.89 -4.83 -4.82
CA VAL A 367 22.71 -5.56 -4.38
C VAL A 367 22.44 -5.02 -2.97
N THR A 368 21.29 -4.37 -2.78
CA THR A 368 20.79 -3.99 -1.47
C THR A 368 19.98 -5.17 -0.94
N PRO A 369 20.60 -6.23 -0.39
CA PRO A 369 20.01 -6.77 0.80
C PRO A 369 20.49 -5.84 1.91
N ASP A 370 19.62 -4.94 2.37
CA ASP A 370 19.40 -5.09 3.80
C ASP A 370 18.50 -6.31 3.87
N LYS A 371 19.15 -7.47 4.04
CA LYS A 371 18.43 -8.62 4.59
C LYS A 371 18.05 -8.10 5.96
N ASP A 372 16.80 -7.69 6.10
CA ASP A 372 16.19 -7.52 7.40
C ASP A 372 16.59 -8.75 8.24
N THR A 373 17.21 -8.51 9.39
CA THR A 373 17.66 -9.54 10.34
C THR A 373 16.89 -9.47 11.65
N THR A 374 15.99 -8.50 11.78
CA THR A 374 15.20 -8.32 12.97
C THR A 374 14.02 -9.28 12.87
N ALA A 375 13.84 -10.11 13.88
CA ALA A 375 12.67 -10.97 13.94
C ALA A 375 11.43 -10.17 14.38
N PRO A 376 10.23 -10.55 13.90
CA PRO A 376 8.99 -9.96 14.39
C PRO A 376 8.81 -10.17 15.90
N SER A 377 7.94 -9.36 16.49
CA SER A 377 7.53 -9.56 17.88
C SER A 377 6.86 -10.92 18.06
N ILE A 378 7.00 -11.50 19.25
CA ILE A 378 6.36 -12.78 19.61
C ILE A 378 4.83 -12.62 19.55
N PRO A 379 4.09 -13.55 18.92
CA PRO A 379 2.64 -13.57 19.01
C PRO A 379 2.17 -13.76 20.46
N THR A 380 1.26 -12.93 20.95
CA THR A 380 0.76 -12.97 22.33
C THR A 380 -0.74 -13.27 22.39
N HIS A 381 -1.26 -13.59 23.57
CA HIS A 381 -2.69 -13.86 23.79
C HIS A 381 -3.27 -14.94 22.90
N LEU A 382 -2.50 -16.03 22.66
CA LEU A 382 -3.02 -17.20 21.96
C LEU A 382 -4.17 -17.81 22.77
N GLN A 383 -5.33 -17.91 22.13
CA GLN A 383 -6.56 -18.44 22.71
C GLN A 383 -7.31 -19.28 21.67
N GLY A 384 -8.16 -20.19 22.14
CA GLY A 384 -8.90 -21.09 21.25
C GLY A 384 -10.30 -21.43 21.77
N LEU A 385 -11.20 -21.70 20.83
CA LEU A 385 -12.53 -22.26 21.10
C LEU A 385 -12.61 -23.66 20.50
N ALA A 386 -12.84 -24.65 21.34
CA ALA A 386 -12.93 -26.05 20.97
C ALA A 386 -14.37 -26.46 20.63
N THR A 387 -14.51 -27.37 19.66
CA THR A 387 -15.70 -28.19 19.43
C THR A 387 -15.29 -29.66 19.56
N ALA A 388 -16.21 -30.59 19.27
CA ALA A 388 -15.87 -32.01 19.21
C ALA A 388 -14.90 -32.38 18.08
N SER A 389 -14.76 -31.56 17.02
CA SER A 389 -13.96 -31.91 15.84
C SER A 389 -13.09 -30.77 15.30
N SER A 390 -13.03 -29.64 15.98
CA SER A 390 -12.22 -28.49 15.54
C SER A 390 -11.80 -27.60 16.70
N ILE A 391 -10.72 -26.84 16.51
CA ILE A 391 -10.29 -25.77 17.40
C ILE A 391 -10.08 -24.50 16.56
N ASN A 392 -10.77 -23.43 16.93
CA ASN A 392 -10.61 -22.12 16.31
C ASN A 392 -9.66 -21.27 17.16
N LEU A 393 -8.46 -21.05 16.66
CA LEU A 393 -7.38 -20.28 17.29
C LEU A 393 -7.44 -18.82 16.88
N SER A 394 -7.08 -17.94 17.81
CA SER A 394 -6.82 -16.52 17.57
C SER A 394 -5.71 -16.02 18.49
N TRP A 395 -4.97 -15.01 18.06
CA TRP A 395 -3.90 -14.38 18.85
C TRP A 395 -3.79 -12.89 18.53
N SER A 396 -3.06 -12.14 19.35
CA SER A 396 -2.72 -10.75 19.06
C SER A 396 -1.70 -10.69 17.93
N ALA A 397 -1.92 -9.77 16.98
CA ALA A 397 -1.03 -9.58 15.85
C ALA A 397 0.37 -9.14 16.32
N SER A 398 1.39 -9.78 15.75
CA SER A 398 2.78 -9.37 15.91
C SER A 398 3.08 -8.11 15.09
N ILE A 399 4.09 -7.38 15.54
CA ILE A 399 4.63 -6.20 14.85
C ILE A 399 6.08 -6.46 14.46
N ASP A 400 6.52 -5.79 13.40
CA ASP A 400 7.85 -5.92 12.85
C ASP A 400 8.41 -4.52 12.56
N ASP A 401 9.73 -4.37 12.53
CA ASP A 401 10.39 -3.08 12.25
C ASP A 401 10.41 -2.74 10.75
N SER A 402 10.13 -3.71 9.87
CA SER A 402 10.01 -3.49 8.44
C SER A 402 8.64 -2.92 8.03
N ALA A 403 8.62 -2.11 6.96
CA ALA A 403 7.39 -1.59 6.38
C ALA A 403 6.51 -2.67 5.71
N ALA A 404 7.07 -3.87 5.48
CA ALA A 404 6.33 -5.03 4.97
C ALA A 404 5.55 -5.74 6.08
N GLY A 405 5.94 -5.57 7.35
CA GLY A 405 5.30 -6.18 8.51
C GLY A 405 5.47 -7.71 8.54
N VAL A 406 4.68 -8.35 9.39
CA VAL A 406 4.59 -9.82 9.45
C VAL A 406 3.97 -10.34 8.16
N HIS A 407 4.69 -11.18 7.44
CA HIS A 407 4.23 -11.79 6.19
C HIS A 407 3.25 -12.94 6.44
N HIS A 408 3.55 -13.81 7.41
CA HIS A 408 2.69 -14.94 7.81
C HIS A 408 2.99 -15.44 9.23
N TYR A 409 2.14 -16.33 9.73
CA TYR A 409 2.33 -17.08 10.95
C TYR A 409 2.45 -18.58 10.65
N GLU A 410 3.41 -19.25 11.28
CA GLU A 410 3.53 -20.70 11.29
C GLU A 410 2.75 -21.26 12.48
N VAL A 411 1.82 -22.19 12.21
CA VAL A 411 1.00 -22.84 13.25
C VAL A 411 1.55 -24.22 13.55
N TYR A 412 1.85 -24.49 14.81
CA TYR A 412 2.36 -25.78 15.29
C TYR A 412 1.31 -26.46 16.15
N ARG A 413 1.14 -27.77 15.95
CA ARG A 413 0.32 -28.66 16.80
C ARG A 413 1.18 -29.82 17.28
N ASN A 414 1.26 -30.00 18.60
CA ASN A 414 2.10 -31.02 19.23
C ASN A 414 3.55 -30.98 18.72
N ASN A 415 4.11 -29.76 18.63
CA ASN A 415 5.45 -29.46 18.10
C ASN A 415 5.68 -29.78 16.61
N ILE A 416 4.64 -30.05 15.83
CA ILE A 416 4.72 -30.25 14.38
C ILE A 416 4.04 -29.08 13.67
N LYS A 417 4.75 -28.43 12.73
CA LYS A 417 4.16 -27.39 11.87
C LYS A 417 3.05 -28.01 11.02
N ILE A 418 1.83 -27.47 11.15
CA ILE A 418 0.65 -27.98 10.42
C ILE A 418 0.22 -27.07 9.26
N THR A 419 0.49 -25.76 9.31
CA THR A 419 0.18 -24.82 8.23
C THR A 419 0.89 -23.48 8.39
N ASP A 420 0.85 -22.67 7.33
CA ASP A 420 1.08 -21.22 7.34
C ASP A 420 -0.23 -20.46 7.17
N VAL A 421 -0.38 -19.32 7.84
CA VAL A 421 -1.57 -18.43 7.71
C VAL A 421 -1.17 -16.96 7.64
N ALA A 422 -1.86 -16.18 6.80
CA ALA A 422 -1.58 -14.75 6.61
C ALA A 422 -2.20 -13.84 7.69
N HIS A 423 -3.08 -14.38 8.52
CA HIS A 423 -3.84 -13.61 9.51
C HIS A 423 -3.73 -14.26 10.89
N ASN A 424 -4.06 -13.50 11.94
CA ASN A 424 -3.91 -13.88 13.33
C ASN A 424 -5.02 -14.83 13.85
N GLN A 425 -5.52 -15.71 12.97
CA GLN A 425 -6.58 -16.67 13.25
C GLN A 425 -6.41 -17.92 12.39
N TYR A 426 -6.74 -19.09 12.95
CA TYR A 426 -6.72 -20.36 12.23
C TYR A 426 -7.77 -21.34 12.77
N SER A 427 -8.38 -22.13 11.89
CA SER A 427 -9.35 -23.17 12.26
C SER A 427 -8.77 -24.54 11.94
N ASP A 428 -8.32 -25.25 12.98
CA ASP A 428 -7.85 -26.63 12.86
C ASP A 428 -9.05 -27.58 12.92
N LYS A 429 -9.23 -28.39 11.88
CA LYS A 429 -10.45 -29.20 11.66
C LYS A 429 -10.11 -30.69 11.60
N ASN A 430 -11.14 -31.52 11.68
CA ASN A 430 -11.04 -32.99 11.66
C ASN A 430 -10.21 -33.54 12.84
N LEU A 431 -10.31 -32.86 13.99
CA LEU A 431 -9.71 -33.30 15.23
C LEU A 431 -10.54 -34.44 15.84
N LYS A 432 -9.89 -35.27 16.65
CA LYS A 432 -10.59 -36.28 17.44
C LYS A 432 -11.22 -35.61 18.65
N GLU A 433 -12.43 -36.03 19.00
CA GLU A 433 -13.15 -35.56 20.18
C GLU A 433 -12.44 -35.98 21.49
N ASN A 434 -12.63 -35.21 22.56
CA ASN A 434 -12.09 -35.47 23.90
C ASN A 434 -10.56 -35.72 23.94
N VAL A 435 -9.80 -35.11 23.03
CA VAL A 435 -8.34 -35.18 22.94
C VAL A 435 -7.73 -33.80 23.22
N GLU A 436 -6.67 -33.76 24.03
CA GLU A 436 -5.90 -32.54 24.29
C GLU A 436 -4.88 -32.31 23.18
N TYR A 437 -4.80 -31.07 22.72
CA TYR A 437 -3.88 -30.60 21.69
C TYR A 437 -3.10 -29.40 22.21
N HIS A 438 -1.82 -29.33 21.86
CA HIS A 438 -0.91 -28.27 22.28
C HIS A 438 -0.54 -27.42 21.07
N TYR A 439 -0.75 -26.11 21.15
CA TYR A 439 -0.52 -25.17 20.04
C TYR A 439 0.49 -24.08 20.39
N THR A 440 1.37 -23.78 19.44
CA THR A 440 2.26 -22.61 19.47
C THR A 440 2.24 -21.92 18.10
N ILE A 441 2.48 -20.61 18.10
CA ILE A 441 2.49 -19.77 16.90
C ILE A 441 3.82 -19.03 16.79
N THR A 442 4.41 -19.00 15.61
CA THR A 442 5.59 -18.19 15.28
C THR A 442 5.24 -17.18 14.19
N ALA A 443 5.68 -15.92 14.33
CA ALA A 443 5.54 -14.91 13.29
C ALA A 443 6.77 -14.89 12.39
N VAL A 444 6.57 -14.65 11.09
CA VAL A 444 7.61 -14.60 10.06
C VAL A 444 7.41 -13.38 9.18
N ASP A 445 8.45 -12.55 9.02
CA ASP A 445 8.44 -11.39 8.11
C ASP A 445 8.68 -11.78 6.64
N ALA A 446 8.76 -10.76 5.78
CA ALA A 446 9.03 -10.93 4.34
C ALA A 446 10.50 -11.28 4.01
N ALA A 447 11.42 -11.10 4.97
CA ALA A 447 12.84 -11.45 4.87
C ALA A 447 13.17 -12.84 5.48
N ASN A 448 12.16 -13.56 5.98
CA ASN A 448 12.20 -14.85 6.66
C ASN A 448 12.88 -14.85 8.04
N ASN A 449 12.91 -13.73 8.77
CA ASN A 449 13.25 -13.81 10.19
C ASN A 449 12.05 -14.32 10.98
N LYS A 450 12.32 -15.10 12.03
CA LYS A 450 11.31 -15.80 12.81
C LYS A 450 11.31 -15.31 14.25
N SER A 451 10.14 -14.96 14.77
CA SER A 451 9.98 -14.67 16.19
C SER A 451 10.27 -15.93 17.04
N ALA A 452 10.45 -15.75 18.34
CA ALA A 452 10.24 -16.88 19.25
C ALA A 452 8.77 -17.35 19.19
N ALA A 453 8.54 -18.61 19.55
CA ALA A 453 7.19 -19.16 19.65
C ALA A 453 6.39 -18.45 20.74
N SER A 454 5.07 -18.33 20.54
CA SER A 454 4.14 -17.89 21.58
C SER A 454 4.18 -18.79 22.82
N ASP A 455 3.57 -18.33 23.91
CA ASP A 455 3.18 -19.23 24.99
C ASP A 455 2.33 -20.39 24.43
N GLU A 456 2.51 -21.57 25.00
CA GLU A 456 1.79 -22.77 24.58
C GLU A 456 0.33 -22.74 25.06
N LEU A 457 -0.59 -22.97 24.13
CA LEU A 457 -2.00 -23.18 24.44
C LEU A 457 -2.29 -24.67 24.49
N MET A 458 -2.61 -25.17 25.67
CA MET A 458 -3.18 -26.50 25.88
C MET A 458 -4.71 -26.41 25.85
N ILE A 459 -5.34 -27.11 24.92
CA ILE A 459 -6.80 -27.09 24.78
C ILE A 459 -7.33 -28.46 24.37
N LYS A 460 -8.44 -28.86 25.00
CA LYS A 460 -9.07 -30.17 24.78
C LYS A 460 -10.31 -30.02 23.91
N THR A 461 -10.43 -30.84 22.87
CA THR A 461 -11.67 -30.93 22.08
C THR A 461 -12.82 -31.40 22.97
N GLU A 462 -14.00 -30.89 22.68
CA GLU A 462 -15.21 -31.33 23.38
C GLU A 462 -15.47 -32.81 23.09
N LYS A 463 -16.28 -33.44 23.93
CA LYS A 463 -16.85 -34.73 23.58
C LYS A 463 -18.02 -34.47 22.64
N ALA A 464 -18.06 -35.11 21.48
CA ALA A 464 -19.24 -35.09 20.63
C ALA A 464 -20.44 -35.61 21.43
N PRO A 465 -21.64 -35.04 21.23
CA PRO A 465 -22.85 -35.70 21.68
C PRO A 465 -22.84 -37.13 21.12
N ALA A 466 -23.10 -38.12 21.96
CA ALA A 466 -23.20 -39.50 21.49
C ALA A 466 -24.16 -39.51 20.28
N ASN A 467 -23.76 -40.13 19.16
CA ASN A 467 -24.64 -40.26 17.99
C ASN A 467 -26.02 -40.70 18.48
N ASP A 468 -27.02 -39.88 18.21
CA ASP A 468 -28.38 -40.25 18.55
C ASP A 468 -28.73 -41.52 17.78
N THR A 469 -29.08 -42.57 18.50
CA THR A 469 -29.49 -43.87 17.92
C THR A 469 -30.96 -44.16 18.17
N LEU A 470 -31.65 -43.27 18.89
CA LEU A 470 -33.08 -43.40 19.15
C LEU A 470 -33.82 -42.67 18.03
N ALA A 471 -34.82 -43.35 17.46
CA ALA A 471 -35.68 -42.74 16.46
C ALA A 471 -36.72 -41.83 17.14
N PRO A 472 -37.19 -40.77 16.45
CA PRO A 472 -38.32 -39.98 16.91
C PRO A 472 -39.57 -40.81 17.22
N SER A 473 -40.47 -40.26 18.03
CA SER A 473 -41.81 -40.84 18.19
C SER A 473 -42.62 -40.79 16.89
N ILE A 474 -43.55 -41.74 16.73
CA ILE A 474 -44.43 -41.82 15.55
C ILE A 474 -45.36 -40.61 15.53
N PRO A 475 -45.51 -39.89 14.40
CA PRO A 475 -46.49 -38.82 14.26
C PRO A 475 -47.91 -39.33 14.58
N THR A 476 -48.63 -38.64 15.46
CA THR A 476 -49.99 -39.02 15.88
C THR A 476 -51.05 -38.08 15.30
N HIS A 477 -52.32 -38.51 15.33
CA HIS A 477 -53.47 -37.69 14.91
C HIS A 477 -53.38 -37.16 13.46
N LEU A 478 -52.99 -38.03 12.52
CA LEU A 478 -53.03 -37.69 11.09
C LEU A 478 -54.49 -37.53 10.63
N VAL A 479 -54.84 -36.33 10.18
CA VAL A 479 -56.18 -35.96 9.69
C VAL A 479 -56.07 -35.20 8.37
N GLY A 480 -57.12 -35.28 7.55
CA GLY A 480 -57.24 -34.50 6.31
C GLY A 480 -58.34 -33.46 6.43
N THR A 481 -58.08 -32.29 5.88
CA THR A 481 -58.94 -31.11 5.90
C THR A 481 -58.97 -30.47 4.52
N GLN A 482 -59.90 -29.54 4.28
CA GLN A 482 -59.98 -28.79 3.02
C GLN A 482 -60.03 -29.70 1.77
N ILE A 483 -60.79 -30.80 1.85
CA ILE A 483 -60.90 -31.77 0.76
C ILE A 483 -61.71 -31.16 -0.39
N THR A 484 -61.09 -31.10 -1.57
CA THR A 484 -61.69 -30.70 -2.85
C THR A 484 -61.77 -31.90 -3.80
N ASP A 485 -62.14 -31.69 -5.05
CA ASP A 485 -62.06 -32.70 -6.10
C ASP A 485 -60.62 -32.95 -6.58
N ARG A 486 -59.67 -32.05 -6.25
CA ARG A 486 -58.28 -32.11 -6.73
C ARG A 486 -57.20 -31.89 -5.68
N SER A 487 -57.56 -31.64 -4.43
CA SER A 487 -56.60 -31.38 -3.36
C SER A 487 -57.16 -31.69 -1.97
N LEU A 488 -56.25 -31.81 -1.00
CA LEU A 488 -56.55 -31.86 0.43
C LEU A 488 -55.35 -31.37 1.25
N VAL A 489 -55.59 -31.00 2.50
CA VAL A 489 -54.55 -30.62 3.46
C VAL A 489 -54.47 -31.63 4.59
N LEU A 490 -53.34 -32.32 4.71
CA LEU A 490 -52.99 -33.19 5.83
C LEU A 490 -52.47 -32.38 7.02
N LYS A 491 -52.84 -32.77 8.23
CA LYS A 491 -52.31 -32.24 9.50
C LYS A 491 -52.06 -33.39 10.49
N TRP A 492 -51.05 -33.26 11.34
CA TRP A 492 -50.73 -34.24 12.38
C TRP A 492 -50.13 -33.54 13.62
N ASN A 493 -49.99 -34.28 14.72
CA ASN A 493 -49.29 -33.82 15.92
C ASN A 493 -47.78 -33.99 15.77
N ALA A 494 -47.03 -33.06 16.37
CA ALA A 494 -45.58 -33.09 16.32
C ALA A 494 -45.01 -34.33 17.04
N SER A 495 -44.00 -34.94 16.45
CA SER A 495 -43.17 -35.97 17.10
C SER A 495 -42.19 -35.35 18.10
N THR A 496 -41.72 -36.16 19.02
CA THR A 496 -40.69 -35.86 20.02
C THR A 496 -39.48 -36.76 19.84
N ASP A 497 -38.33 -36.29 20.29
CA ASP A 497 -37.05 -36.98 20.16
C ASP A 497 -36.12 -36.54 21.30
N ASN A 498 -35.12 -37.34 21.65
CA ASN A 498 -34.18 -37.02 22.72
C ASN A 498 -33.17 -35.93 22.33
N VAL A 499 -32.93 -35.71 21.04
CA VAL A 499 -32.15 -34.56 20.56
C VAL A 499 -33.05 -33.56 19.84
N LYS A 500 -33.58 -33.91 18.67
CA LYS A 500 -34.42 -33.01 17.85
C LYS A 500 -35.02 -33.69 16.61
N VAL A 501 -36.32 -33.52 16.41
CA VAL A 501 -37.00 -33.83 15.14
C VAL A 501 -36.69 -32.75 14.09
N THR A 502 -36.24 -33.13 12.89
CA THR A 502 -35.87 -32.21 11.79
C THR A 502 -36.87 -32.19 10.64
N GLY A 503 -37.75 -33.19 10.52
CA GLY A 503 -38.82 -33.17 9.53
C GLY A 503 -39.67 -34.43 9.48
N TYR A 504 -40.60 -34.44 8.52
CA TYR A 504 -41.58 -35.49 8.28
C TYR A 504 -41.53 -35.97 6.83
N GLU A 505 -41.64 -37.27 6.60
CA GLU A 505 -41.76 -37.91 5.29
C GLU A 505 -43.24 -38.30 5.05
N ILE A 506 -43.83 -37.79 3.97
CA ILE A 506 -45.25 -37.98 3.64
C ILE A 506 -45.38 -39.04 2.54
N PHE A 507 -46.23 -40.03 2.76
CA PHE A 507 -46.47 -41.15 1.86
C PHE A 507 -47.93 -41.15 1.39
N ARG A 508 -48.13 -41.34 0.08
CA ARG A 508 -49.43 -41.58 -0.57
C ARG A 508 -49.36 -42.91 -1.30
N ASP A 509 -50.31 -43.80 -0.99
CA ASP A 509 -50.42 -45.15 -1.58
C ASP A 509 -49.11 -45.94 -1.46
N GLY A 510 -48.44 -45.81 -0.31
CA GLY A 510 -47.18 -46.49 0.01
C GLY A 510 -45.93 -45.87 -0.63
N LYS A 511 -46.07 -44.84 -1.48
CA LYS A 511 -44.94 -44.11 -2.05
C LYS A 511 -44.72 -42.79 -1.35
N LYS A 512 -43.47 -42.48 -1.04
CA LYS A 512 -43.12 -41.16 -0.52
C LYS A 512 -43.36 -40.10 -1.59
N ILE A 513 -44.19 -39.12 -1.28
CA ILE A 513 -44.53 -38.03 -2.20
C ILE A 513 -43.88 -36.71 -1.81
N ASN A 514 -43.54 -36.50 -0.53
CA ASN A 514 -42.90 -35.27 -0.09
C ASN A 514 -42.15 -35.39 1.25
N LYS A 515 -41.45 -34.32 1.63
CA LYS A 515 -40.96 -34.03 2.97
C LYS A 515 -41.53 -32.69 3.45
N SER A 516 -41.83 -32.56 4.73
CA SER A 516 -42.25 -31.29 5.35
C SER A 516 -41.50 -31.06 6.65
N THR A 517 -41.12 -29.82 6.94
CA THR A 517 -40.63 -29.41 8.27
C THR A 517 -41.77 -28.95 9.19
N ALA A 518 -42.96 -28.70 8.62
CA ALA A 518 -44.17 -28.38 9.35
C ALA A 518 -44.98 -29.65 9.65
N THR A 519 -45.95 -29.54 10.58
CA THR A 519 -46.91 -30.61 10.88
C THR A 519 -48.16 -30.58 9.98
N SER A 520 -47.97 -30.11 8.74
CA SER A 520 -49.00 -30.05 7.72
C SER A 520 -48.41 -30.20 6.31
N PHE A 521 -49.23 -30.67 5.39
CA PHE A 521 -48.89 -30.80 3.97
C PHE A 521 -50.14 -30.70 3.10
N GLU A 522 -50.10 -29.85 2.06
CA GLU A 522 -51.13 -29.80 1.03
C GLU A 522 -50.74 -30.72 -0.14
N ASP A 523 -51.64 -31.64 -0.48
CA ASP A 523 -51.49 -32.52 -1.64
C ASP A 523 -52.47 -32.08 -2.72
N SER A 524 -51.96 -31.78 -3.91
CA SER A 524 -52.70 -31.19 -5.03
C SER A 524 -52.54 -32.05 -6.29
N ASN A 525 -53.37 -31.78 -7.32
CA ASN A 525 -53.44 -32.55 -8.56
C ASN A 525 -53.94 -34.00 -8.35
N LEU A 526 -54.85 -34.18 -7.40
CA LEU A 526 -55.56 -35.44 -7.18
C LEU A 526 -56.64 -35.61 -8.25
N ALA A 527 -56.97 -36.86 -8.58
CA ALA A 527 -58.16 -37.20 -9.34
C ALA A 527 -59.43 -37.05 -8.46
N PRO A 528 -60.55 -36.54 -9.01
CA PRO A 528 -61.87 -36.53 -8.35
C PRO A 528 -62.37 -37.94 -8.03
N ASP A 529 -63.26 -38.05 -7.04
CA ASP A 529 -63.88 -39.31 -6.58
C ASP A 529 -62.87 -40.47 -6.44
N THR A 530 -61.68 -40.17 -5.92
CA THR A 530 -60.58 -41.14 -5.84
C THR A 530 -60.14 -41.31 -4.39
N ARG A 531 -60.04 -42.57 -3.96
CA ARG A 531 -59.55 -42.93 -2.63
C ARG A 531 -58.03 -42.96 -2.60
N TYR A 532 -57.43 -42.22 -1.67
CA TYR A 532 -56.00 -42.20 -1.38
C TYR A 532 -55.72 -42.67 0.04
N ARG A 533 -54.57 -43.30 0.25
CA ARG A 533 -54.07 -43.74 1.55
C ARG A 533 -52.82 -42.96 1.97
N TYR A 534 -52.90 -42.19 3.04
CA TYR A 534 -51.81 -41.36 3.56
C TYR A 534 -51.19 -41.90 4.84
N GLN A 535 -49.87 -41.76 4.96
CA GLN A 535 -49.09 -42.04 6.17
C GLN A 535 -47.95 -41.02 6.31
N VAL A 536 -47.53 -40.74 7.54
CA VAL A 536 -46.42 -39.81 7.82
C VAL A 536 -45.42 -40.44 8.80
N GLY A 537 -44.13 -40.32 8.51
CA GLY A 537 -43.03 -40.69 9.43
C GLY A 537 -42.19 -39.45 9.79
N ALA A 538 -41.50 -39.47 10.93
CA ALA A 538 -40.62 -38.40 11.39
C ALA A 538 -39.13 -38.76 11.20
N THR A 539 -38.27 -37.75 11.10
CA THR A 539 -36.81 -37.91 10.98
C THR A 539 -36.11 -36.93 11.93
N ASP A 540 -35.05 -37.37 12.59
CA ASP A 540 -34.24 -36.54 13.49
C ASP A 540 -33.02 -35.90 12.79
N ALA A 541 -32.13 -35.28 13.56
CA ALA A 541 -30.89 -34.68 13.05
C ALA A 541 -29.79 -35.70 12.69
N SER A 542 -29.86 -36.91 13.25
CA SER A 542 -28.90 -38.01 13.04
C SER A 542 -29.29 -38.94 11.90
N GLY A 543 -30.48 -38.76 11.32
CA GLY A 543 -31.04 -39.56 10.23
C GLY A 543 -31.88 -40.75 10.67
N ASN A 544 -32.17 -40.92 11.97
CA ASN A 544 -33.07 -41.95 12.46
C ASN A 544 -34.50 -41.63 12.05
N LYS A 545 -35.26 -42.68 11.73
CA LYS A 545 -36.63 -42.57 11.23
C LYS A 545 -37.60 -43.28 12.16
N SER A 546 -38.70 -42.62 12.49
CA SER A 546 -39.79 -43.29 13.19
C SER A 546 -40.52 -44.27 12.28
N ALA A 547 -41.31 -45.16 12.87
CA ALA A 547 -42.31 -45.89 12.10
C ALA A 547 -43.37 -44.93 11.53
N LEU A 548 -44.03 -45.34 10.44
CA LEU A 548 -45.12 -44.55 9.85
C LEU A 548 -46.35 -44.50 10.77
N SER A 549 -47.07 -43.38 10.74
CA SER A 549 -48.37 -43.24 11.39
C SER A 549 -49.37 -44.30 10.91
N ASP A 550 -50.48 -44.42 11.65
CA ASP A 550 -51.66 -45.10 11.16
C ASP A 550 -52.10 -44.51 9.80
N ALA A 551 -52.64 -45.38 8.95
CA ALA A 551 -53.03 -45.01 7.61
C ALA A 551 -54.36 -44.28 7.59
N LEU A 552 -54.36 -43.07 7.04
CA LEU A 552 -55.55 -42.27 6.81
C LEU A 552 -56.06 -42.50 5.39
N GLN A 553 -57.31 -42.97 5.25
CA GLN A 553 -57.97 -43.09 3.95
C GLN A 553 -58.91 -41.90 3.72
N ILE A 554 -58.73 -41.21 2.59
CA ILE A 554 -59.56 -40.08 2.18
C ILE A 554 -60.01 -40.27 0.74
N VAL A 555 -61.26 -39.92 0.45
CA VAL A 555 -61.81 -39.83 -0.91
C VAL A 555 -61.95 -38.36 -1.26
N THR A 556 -61.40 -37.94 -2.41
CA THR A 556 -61.63 -36.59 -2.97
C THR A 556 -63.09 -36.42 -3.34
N LYS A 557 -63.55 -35.16 -3.40
CA LYS A 557 -64.94 -34.88 -3.82
C LYS A 557 -65.15 -35.26 -5.29
N ASP A 558 -66.41 -35.43 -5.67
CA ASP A 558 -66.80 -35.51 -7.06
C ASP A 558 -66.37 -34.25 -7.81
N LYS A 559 -66.08 -34.40 -9.10
CA LYS A 559 -65.76 -33.27 -9.98
C LYS A 559 -66.96 -32.33 -10.02
N SER A 560 -66.83 -31.12 -9.48
CA SER A 560 -67.88 -30.11 -9.61
C SER A 560 -68.03 -29.72 -11.08
N GLU A 561 -69.25 -29.76 -11.63
CA GLU A 561 -69.54 -29.18 -12.94
C GLU A 561 -69.33 -27.66 -12.87
N ASP A 562 -68.32 -27.20 -13.59
CA ASP A 562 -67.89 -25.81 -13.71
C ASP A 562 -68.94 -25.01 -14.52
N ILE A 563 -69.70 -24.11 -13.88
CA ILE A 563 -70.57 -23.16 -14.57
C ILE A 563 -69.73 -21.96 -15.06
N GLY A 564 -68.65 -22.24 -15.78
CA GLY A 564 -67.75 -21.27 -16.39
C GLY A 564 -68.26 -20.78 -17.74
N GLY A 565 -69.23 -19.87 -17.75
CA GLY A 565 -69.64 -19.14 -18.96
C GLY A 565 -68.85 -17.84 -19.13
N SER A 566 -68.30 -17.58 -20.32
CA SER A 566 -67.71 -16.29 -20.69
C SER A 566 -68.76 -15.17 -20.56
N HIS A 567 -68.73 -14.41 -19.46
CA HIS A 567 -69.62 -13.28 -19.25
C HIS A 567 -69.17 -12.07 -20.09
N PRO A 568 -70.12 -11.32 -20.70
CA PRO A 568 -69.80 -10.14 -21.49
C PRO A 568 -69.07 -9.09 -20.64
N ALA A 569 -68.15 -8.34 -21.25
CA ALA A 569 -67.46 -7.26 -20.56
C ALA A 569 -68.43 -6.15 -20.15
N TYR A 570 -68.22 -5.55 -18.98
CA TYR A 570 -69.01 -4.40 -18.52
C TYR A 570 -68.90 -3.23 -19.50
N LYS A 571 -70.04 -2.58 -19.79
CA LYS A 571 -70.18 -1.43 -20.68
C LYS A 571 -71.05 -0.38 -20.01
N ALA A 572 -70.45 0.78 -19.72
CA ALA A 572 -71.12 1.91 -19.10
C ALA A 572 -72.38 2.36 -19.87
N GLY A 573 -73.44 2.68 -19.12
CA GLY A 573 -74.73 3.11 -19.67
C GLY A 573 -75.64 1.99 -20.19
N SER A 574 -75.24 0.72 -20.06
CA SER A 574 -76.09 -0.43 -20.43
C SER A 574 -77.15 -0.70 -19.35
N ASP A 575 -78.32 -1.19 -19.77
CA ASP A 575 -79.47 -1.43 -18.88
C ASP A 575 -79.44 -2.86 -18.32
N TYR A 576 -78.53 -3.09 -17.37
CA TYR A 576 -78.36 -4.38 -16.69
C TYR A 576 -79.56 -4.75 -15.80
N LYS A 577 -79.96 -6.02 -15.83
CA LYS A 577 -81.04 -6.60 -15.04
C LYS A 577 -80.52 -7.35 -13.83
N ASP A 578 -81.42 -7.56 -12.87
CA ASP A 578 -81.15 -8.41 -11.70
C ASP A 578 -80.62 -9.76 -12.17
N GLY A 579 -79.46 -10.16 -11.61
CA GLY A 579 -78.84 -11.42 -11.90
C GLY A 579 -77.92 -11.43 -13.13
N ASP A 580 -77.87 -10.36 -13.94
CA ASP A 580 -76.93 -10.25 -15.06
C ASP A 580 -75.48 -10.32 -14.55
N ILE A 581 -74.65 -11.13 -15.20
CA ILE A 581 -73.24 -11.26 -14.84
C ILE A 581 -72.36 -10.68 -15.94
N VAL A 582 -71.41 -9.84 -15.56
CA VAL A 582 -70.44 -9.21 -16.45
C VAL A 582 -69.02 -9.42 -15.97
N THR A 583 -68.07 -9.38 -16.90
CA THR A 583 -66.64 -9.37 -16.57
C THR A 583 -66.18 -7.92 -16.41
N ALA A 584 -65.62 -7.57 -15.24
CA ALA A 584 -65.09 -6.23 -14.98
C ALA A 584 -63.62 -6.09 -15.42
N THR A 585 -63.06 -4.89 -15.28
CA THR A 585 -61.69 -4.58 -15.71
C THR A 585 -60.61 -5.30 -14.91
N ASP A 586 -60.93 -5.81 -13.72
CA ASP A 586 -60.04 -6.63 -12.90
C ASP A 586 -60.05 -8.13 -13.31
N GLY A 587 -60.79 -8.48 -14.36
CA GLY A 587 -60.91 -9.84 -14.90
C GLY A 587 -61.88 -10.74 -14.14
N ASN A 588 -62.55 -10.24 -13.09
CA ASN A 588 -63.50 -11.03 -12.32
C ASN A 588 -64.95 -10.85 -12.81
N ALA A 589 -65.79 -11.84 -12.52
CA ALA A 589 -67.21 -11.81 -12.80
C ALA A 589 -68.00 -11.14 -11.66
N TYR A 590 -68.95 -10.28 -12.02
CA TYR A 590 -69.79 -9.54 -11.09
C TYR A 590 -71.25 -9.65 -11.51
N GLN A 591 -72.10 -9.99 -10.55
CA GLN A 591 -73.54 -10.12 -10.75
C GLN A 591 -74.26 -8.85 -10.28
N CYS A 592 -75.14 -8.32 -11.14
CA CYS A 592 -75.99 -7.19 -10.78
C CYS A 592 -76.97 -7.61 -9.67
N LYS A 593 -77.06 -6.79 -8.62
CA LYS A 593 -77.87 -7.10 -7.44
C LYS A 593 -79.38 -6.97 -7.73
N PRO A 594 -80.21 -7.70 -6.98
CA PRO A 594 -81.66 -7.60 -7.07
C PRO A 594 -82.19 -6.25 -6.61
N TRP A 595 -83.47 -6.00 -6.92
CA TRP A 595 -84.20 -4.81 -6.48
C TRP A 595 -84.10 -4.67 -4.94
N PRO A 596 -83.88 -3.45 -4.38
CA PRO A 596 -83.96 -2.13 -5.00
C PRO A 596 -82.67 -1.61 -5.65
N TYR A 597 -81.62 -2.44 -5.75
CA TYR A 597 -80.28 -2.00 -6.15
C TYR A 597 -80.02 -2.08 -7.66
N THR A 598 -80.80 -2.88 -8.38
CA THR A 598 -80.69 -3.07 -9.84
C THR A 598 -80.60 -1.76 -10.65
N PRO A 599 -81.33 -0.66 -10.32
CA PRO A 599 -81.19 0.62 -11.03
C PRO A 599 -79.80 1.25 -10.93
N TRP A 600 -78.97 0.86 -9.96
CA TRP A 600 -77.60 1.34 -9.82
C TRP A 600 -76.62 0.62 -10.74
N CYS A 601 -76.93 -0.59 -11.23
CA CYS A 601 -76.11 -1.29 -12.21
C CYS A 601 -75.99 -0.52 -13.54
N LYS A 602 -76.99 0.31 -13.87
CA LYS A 602 -76.98 1.25 -15.01
C LYS A 602 -76.58 2.67 -14.64
N GLY A 603 -76.17 2.91 -13.39
CA GLY A 603 -75.82 4.22 -12.86
C GLY A 603 -74.53 4.78 -13.47
N ALA A 604 -74.17 6.00 -13.09
CA ALA A 604 -72.94 6.63 -13.58
C ALA A 604 -71.72 5.74 -13.27
N ALA A 605 -70.91 5.46 -14.28
CA ALA A 605 -69.78 4.52 -14.16
C ALA A 605 -68.76 4.94 -13.10
N THR A 606 -68.58 6.25 -12.87
CA THR A 606 -67.72 6.80 -11.81
C THR A 606 -68.16 6.36 -10.40
N ALA A 607 -69.45 6.07 -10.20
CA ALA A 607 -69.99 5.58 -8.94
C ALA A 607 -70.18 4.06 -8.95
N TYR A 608 -70.69 3.47 -10.03
CA TYR A 608 -71.22 2.10 -9.98
C TYR A 608 -70.60 1.09 -10.96
N ALA A 609 -69.52 1.42 -11.68
CA ALA A 609 -68.82 0.43 -12.49
C ALA A 609 -68.19 -0.66 -11.60
N PRO A 610 -68.39 -1.96 -11.86
CA PRO A 610 -67.86 -3.02 -11.01
C PRO A 610 -66.33 -2.92 -10.89
N ALA A 611 -65.82 -3.20 -9.70
CA ALA A 611 -64.42 -3.08 -9.27
C ALA A 611 -63.80 -1.66 -9.23
N THR A 612 -64.38 -0.66 -9.90
CA THR A 612 -63.73 0.64 -10.12
C THR A 612 -64.53 1.86 -9.67
N GLY A 613 -65.86 1.80 -9.62
CA GLY A 613 -66.71 2.89 -9.17
C GLY A 613 -66.66 3.11 -7.66
N SER A 614 -66.78 4.35 -7.18
CA SER A 614 -66.64 4.67 -5.74
C SER A 614 -67.66 3.98 -4.81
N ALA A 615 -68.76 3.49 -5.36
CA ALA A 615 -69.84 2.80 -4.66
C ALA A 615 -70.28 1.50 -5.36
N TRP A 616 -69.38 0.86 -6.13
CA TRP A 616 -69.73 -0.28 -6.98
C TRP A 616 -70.34 -1.46 -6.24
N GLU A 617 -69.92 -1.71 -4.99
CA GLU A 617 -70.40 -2.79 -4.14
C GLU A 617 -71.89 -2.67 -3.80
N GLN A 618 -72.47 -1.48 -3.96
CA GLN A 618 -73.90 -1.27 -3.76
C GLN A 618 -74.72 -1.85 -4.92
N ALA A 619 -74.16 -1.87 -6.13
CA ALA A 619 -74.83 -2.33 -7.35
C ALA A 619 -74.47 -3.78 -7.72
N TRP A 620 -73.25 -4.23 -7.39
CA TRP A 620 -72.72 -5.52 -7.86
C TRP A 620 -72.23 -6.41 -6.73
N THR A 621 -72.41 -7.73 -6.90
CA THR A 621 -71.80 -8.76 -6.06
C THR A 621 -70.69 -9.45 -6.84
N LYS A 622 -69.50 -9.56 -6.27
CA LYS A 622 -68.42 -10.35 -6.88
C LYS A 622 -68.80 -11.82 -6.86
N VAL A 623 -68.81 -12.47 -8.02
CA VAL A 623 -69.03 -13.91 -8.12
C VAL A 623 -67.73 -14.59 -7.69
N THR A 624 -67.76 -15.26 -6.55
CA THR A 624 -66.62 -16.02 -6.04
C THR A 624 -66.58 -17.38 -6.71
N LYS A 625 -65.37 -17.86 -7.04
CA LYS A 625 -65.15 -19.19 -7.63
C LYS A 625 -65.54 -20.31 -6.68
#